data_AF-A0A6B0XC64-F1
#
_entry.id   AF-A0A6B0XC64-F1
#
_cell.length_a   1.000
_cell.length_b   1.000
_cell.length_c   1.000
_cell.angle_alpha   90.00
_cell.angle_beta   90.00
_cell.angle_gamma   90.00
#
_symmetry.space_group_name_H-M   'P 1'
#
loop_
_entity.id
_entity.type
_entity.pdbx_description
1 polymer ?
#
loop_
_entity_poly.entity_id
_entity_poly.type
_entity_poly.pdbx_seq_one_letter_code
_entity_poly.pdbx_strand_id
1 'polypeptide(L)'
;MLSTVKKMLARQDGREQLRTPQHEEANFLLQYRDLDIGRLWLRDGKWHFEYTDAFRCNKDAYPIINFPHLNKHYESEVLWPFFAVRIPGLGQPAVQRVIREEQLDEHNEVQLLKRFGKTTIANPFILTLLSKD
;
A
#
# COMPACT_ATOMS: atom_id res chain seq x y z
N MET A 1 31.66 -20.91 11.42
CA MET A 1 30.84 -20.89 10.19
C MET A 1 29.35 -20.60 10.50
N LEU A 2 29.03 -19.61 11.35
CA LEU A 2 27.64 -19.26 11.73
C LEU A 2 27.21 -17.84 11.30
N SER A 3 28.11 -17.02 10.75
CA SER A 3 27.83 -15.63 10.37
C SER A 3 27.13 -15.50 9.00
N THR A 4 27.38 -16.42 8.07
CA THR A 4 26.84 -16.36 6.70
C THR A 4 25.34 -16.62 6.66
N VAL A 5 24.85 -17.57 7.47
CA VAL A 5 23.42 -17.95 7.51
C VAL A 5 22.57 -16.84 8.14
N LYS A 6 23.08 -16.16 9.18
CA LYS A 6 22.39 -15.02 9.81
C LYS A 6 22.23 -13.82 8.87
N LYS A 7 23.24 -13.55 8.03
CA LYS A 7 23.18 -12.50 6.99
C LYS A 7 22.21 -12.83 5.85
N MET A 8 21.96 -14.11 5.58
CA MET A 8 21.02 -14.56 4.55
C MET A 8 19.56 -14.47 5.00
N LEU A 9 19.29 -14.65 6.29
CA LEU A 9 17.96 -14.49 6.89
C LEU A 9 17.57 -13.02 7.10
N ALA A 10 18.52 -12.14 7.45
CA ALA A 10 18.24 -10.71 7.67
C ALA A 10 17.92 -9.93 6.38
N ARG A 11 18.17 -10.51 5.20
CA ARG A 11 17.89 -9.89 3.88
C ARG A 11 16.47 -10.15 3.36
N GLN A 12 15.62 -10.86 4.11
CA GLN A 12 14.50 -11.58 3.50
C GLN A 12 13.29 -10.75 3.06
N ASP A 13 13.05 -9.56 3.62
CA ASP A 13 11.86 -8.78 3.24
C ASP A 13 12.12 -7.64 2.25
N GLY A 14 13.32 -7.06 2.20
CA GLY A 14 13.69 -5.97 1.28
C GLY A 14 12.91 -4.64 1.46
N ARG A 15 11.84 -4.66 2.27
CA ARG A 15 10.91 -3.54 2.48
C ARG A 15 11.53 -2.33 3.18
N GLU A 16 12.64 -2.50 3.91
CA GLU A 16 13.34 -1.40 4.61
C GLU A 16 13.93 -0.34 3.65
N GLN A 17 14.05 -0.67 2.36
CA GLN A 17 14.60 0.23 1.34
C GLN A 17 13.52 0.88 0.47
N LEU A 18 12.23 0.62 0.76
CA LEU A 18 11.11 1.25 0.06
C LEU A 18 11.06 2.74 0.34
N ARG A 19 10.75 3.51 -0.71
CA ARG A 19 10.72 4.97 -0.68
C ARG A 19 9.46 5.49 -1.35
N THR A 20 8.89 6.51 -0.74
CA THR A 20 7.86 7.34 -1.35
C THR A 20 8.48 8.22 -2.44
N PRO A 21 8.09 8.06 -3.71
CA PRO A 21 8.59 8.91 -4.78
C PRO A 21 8.05 10.34 -4.62
N GLN A 22 8.90 11.33 -4.88
CA GLN A 22 8.56 12.75 -4.70
C GLN A 22 7.76 13.35 -5.87
N HIS A 23 7.87 12.77 -7.06
CA HIS A 23 7.33 13.33 -8.30
C HIS A 23 6.35 12.39 -9.02
N GLU A 24 5.75 11.47 -8.27
CA GLU A 24 4.67 10.62 -8.80
C GLU A 24 3.36 10.91 -8.10
N GLU A 25 2.28 10.71 -8.84
CA GLU A 25 0.92 10.71 -8.31
C GLU A 25 0.30 9.32 -8.49
N ALA A 26 -0.59 8.98 -7.57
CA ALA A 26 -1.40 7.78 -7.65
C ALA A 26 -2.68 7.98 -6.86
N ASN A 27 -3.79 7.43 -7.34
CA ASN A 27 -5.08 7.47 -6.65
C ASN A 27 -5.61 6.04 -6.53
N PHE A 28 -6.07 5.68 -5.35
CA PHE A 28 -6.59 4.36 -5.06
C PHE A 28 -7.90 4.46 -4.30
N LEU A 29 -8.79 3.51 -4.58
CA LEU A 29 -10.03 3.32 -3.85
C LEU A 29 -9.93 2.05 -3.01
N LEU A 30 -10.17 2.18 -1.70
CA LEU A 30 -10.27 1.07 -0.78
C LEU A 30 -11.74 0.65 -0.67
N GLN A 31 -12.03 -0.62 -0.96
CA GLN A 31 -13.39 -1.14 -1.04
C GLN A 31 -13.56 -2.39 -0.17
N TYR A 32 -14.79 -2.60 0.33
CA TYR A 32 -15.23 -3.86 0.89
C TYR A 32 -16.54 -4.28 0.23
N ARG A 33 -16.51 -5.36 -0.56
CA ARG A 33 -17.61 -5.74 -1.45
C ARG A 33 -17.96 -4.53 -2.35
N ASP A 34 -19.20 -4.06 -2.32
CA ASP A 34 -19.69 -2.95 -3.12
C ASP A 34 -19.62 -1.59 -2.39
N LEU A 35 -18.99 -1.55 -1.21
CA LEU A 35 -18.87 -0.33 -0.41
C LEU A 35 -17.49 0.31 -0.59
N ASP A 36 -17.49 1.54 -1.08
CA ASP A 36 -16.33 2.41 -1.14
C ASP A 36 -16.02 2.95 0.25
N ILE A 37 -14.93 2.49 0.86
CA ILE A 37 -14.56 2.82 2.24
C ILE A 37 -13.79 4.14 2.30
N GLY A 38 -12.74 4.24 1.48
CA GLY A 38 -11.84 5.38 1.56
C GLY A 38 -10.98 5.52 0.31
N ARG A 39 -10.35 6.69 0.20
CA ARG A 39 -9.43 7.05 -0.88
C ARG A 39 -8.04 7.16 -0.30
N LEU A 40 -7.09 6.51 -0.94
CA LEU A 40 -5.65 6.67 -0.69
C LEU A 40 -5.06 7.34 -1.93
N TRP A 41 -4.29 8.40 -1.75
CA TRP A 41 -3.58 9.00 -2.88
C TRP A 41 -2.19 9.47 -2.49
N LEU A 42 -1.30 9.50 -3.47
CA LEU A 42 0.00 10.13 -3.37
C LEU A 42 -0.03 11.43 -4.16
N ARG A 43 0.41 12.51 -3.54
CA ARG A 43 0.64 13.80 -4.20
C ARG A 43 1.78 14.53 -3.47
N ASP A 44 2.64 15.21 -4.21
CA ASP A 44 3.73 16.03 -3.67
C ASP A 44 4.60 15.27 -2.64
N GLY A 45 4.88 13.99 -2.90
CA GLY A 45 5.67 13.12 -2.04
C GLY A 45 5.01 12.71 -0.71
N LYS A 46 3.70 12.96 -0.55
CA LYS A 46 2.95 12.61 0.67
C LYS A 46 1.75 11.73 0.35
N TRP A 47 1.59 10.71 1.17
CA TRP A 47 0.41 9.88 1.19
C TRP A 47 -0.71 10.56 1.94
N HIS A 48 -1.89 10.46 1.38
CA HIS A 48 -3.11 11.00 1.92
C HIS A 48 -4.15 9.89 2.00
N PHE A 49 -4.91 9.86 3.08
CA PHE A 49 -6.02 8.94 3.23
C PHE A 49 -7.22 9.63 3.86
N GLU A 50 -8.40 9.35 3.31
CA GLU A 50 -9.67 9.78 3.90
C GLU A 50 -10.77 8.77 3.60
N TYR A 51 -11.78 8.73 4.48
CA TYR A 51 -12.99 7.96 4.20
C TYR A 51 -13.82 8.63 3.10
N THR A 52 -14.65 7.85 2.40
CA THR A 52 -15.64 8.41 1.46
C THR A 52 -16.85 8.93 2.22
N ASP A 53 -17.67 9.78 1.58
CA ASP A 53 -18.96 10.18 2.13
C ASP A 53 -19.91 9.00 2.31
N ALA A 54 -19.90 8.05 1.35
CA ALA A 54 -20.71 6.83 1.43
C ALA A 54 -20.40 6.02 2.69
N PHE A 55 -19.12 5.90 3.04
CA PHE A 55 -18.71 5.23 4.27
C PHE A 55 -19.05 6.04 5.52
N ARG A 56 -18.78 7.35 5.53
CA ARG A 56 -19.09 8.24 6.67
C ARG A 56 -20.57 8.23 7.06
N CYS A 57 -21.47 8.18 6.08
CA CYS A 57 -22.91 8.25 6.29
C CYS A 57 -23.55 6.90 6.62
N ASN A 58 -22.80 5.79 6.56
CA ASN A 58 -23.31 4.47 6.89
C ASN A 58 -23.39 4.30 8.42
N LYS A 59 -24.55 3.88 8.93
CA LYS A 59 -24.80 3.72 10.37
C LYS A 59 -23.94 2.62 11.02
N ASP A 60 -23.50 1.65 10.22
CA ASP A 60 -22.63 0.55 10.66
C ASP A 60 -21.15 0.81 10.32
N ALA A 61 -20.77 2.06 10.03
CA ALA A 61 -19.40 2.43 9.70
C ALA A 61 -18.51 2.37 10.94
N TYR A 62 -17.67 1.33 10.99
CA TYR A 62 -16.60 1.23 11.98
C TYR A 62 -15.27 1.70 11.36
N PRO A 63 -14.59 2.69 11.97
CA PRO A 63 -13.29 3.12 11.50
C PRO A 63 -12.27 1.97 11.47
N ILE A 64 -11.38 1.99 10.48
CA ILE A 64 -10.18 1.18 10.48
C ILE A 64 -9.32 1.59 11.69
N ILE A 65 -8.79 0.61 12.43
CA ILE A 65 -8.05 0.84 13.69
C ILE A 65 -6.93 1.88 13.54
N ASN A 66 -6.18 1.82 12.43
CA ASN A 66 -5.10 2.77 12.14
C ASN A 66 -5.59 4.19 11.79
N PHE A 67 -6.87 4.35 11.48
CA PHE A 67 -7.52 5.57 11.04
C PHE A 67 -8.84 5.81 11.82
N PRO A 68 -8.79 6.07 13.14
CA PRO A 68 -9.95 6.00 14.03
C PRO A 68 -10.99 7.13 13.87
N HIS A 69 -10.74 8.15 13.06
CA HIS A 69 -11.60 9.33 12.92
C HIS A 69 -12.13 9.43 11.49
N LEU A 70 -13.44 9.19 11.31
CA LEU A 70 -14.09 9.13 9.99
C LEU A 70 -14.02 10.44 9.20
N ASN A 71 -13.98 11.57 9.90
CA ASN A 71 -13.98 12.92 9.31
C ASN A 71 -12.57 13.52 9.19
N LYS A 72 -11.52 12.73 9.49
CA LYS A 72 -10.14 13.20 9.44
C LYS A 72 -9.52 12.93 8.08
N HIS A 73 -8.81 13.94 7.57
CA HIS A 73 -7.83 13.78 6.51
C HIS A 73 -6.49 13.35 7.13
N TYR A 74 -5.97 12.21 6.70
CA TYR A 74 -4.69 11.66 7.17
C TYR A 74 -3.60 11.97 6.16
N GLU A 75 -2.43 12.36 6.63
CA GLU A 75 -1.26 12.65 5.80
C GLU A 75 -0.03 11.96 6.39
N SER A 76 0.87 11.49 5.54
CA SER A 76 2.14 10.86 5.94
C SER A 76 3.17 10.93 4.82
N GLU A 77 4.43 11.13 5.17
CA GLU A 77 5.56 11.03 4.23
C GLU A 77 5.93 9.58 3.90
N VAL A 78 5.36 8.62 4.63
CA VAL A 78 5.58 7.19 4.43
C VAL A 78 4.25 6.45 4.30
N LEU A 79 4.21 5.40 3.47
CA LEU A 79 3.01 4.59 3.34
C LEU A 79 2.68 3.87 4.65
N TRP A 80 1.45 4.02 5.14
CA TRP A 80 1.05 3.36 6.39
C TRP A 80 1.14 1.83 6.29
N PRO A 81 1.52 1.12 7.39
CA PRO A 81 1.62 -0.34 7.42
C PRO A 81 0.36 -1.06 6.92
N PHE A 82 -0.82 -0.48 7.17
CA PHE A 82 -2.10 -0.98 6.69
C PHE A 82 -2.12 -1.18 5.16
N PHE A 83 -1.50 -0.28 4.39
CA PHE A 83 -1.37 -0.41 2.95
C PHE A 83 -0.08 -1.15 2.55
N ALA A 84 1.04 -0.88 3.22
CA ALA A 84 2.34 -1.46 2.88
C ALA A 84 2.38 -2.99 2.98
N VAL A 85 1.56 -3.61 3.85
CA VAL A 85 1.44 -5.07 3.97
C VAL A 85 0.99 -5.75 2.67
N ARG A 86 0.42 -5.00 1.71
CA ARG A 86 0.00 -5.50 0.40
C ARG A 86 1.17 -5.66 -0.59
N ILE A 87 2.30 -5.00 -0.35
CA ILE A 87 3.52 -5.19 -1.16
C ILE A 87 4.20 -6.45 -0.64
N PRO A 88 4.32 -7.56 -1.41
CA PRO A 88 4.91 -8.80 -0.93
C PRO A 88 6.40 -8.64 -0.60
N GLY A 89 6.99 -9.63 0.09
CA GLY A 89 8.43 -9.61 0.38
C GLY A 89 9.24 -9.65 -0.91
N LEU A 90 10.15 -8.69 -1.09
CA LEU A 90 10.91 -8.52 -2.33
C LEU A 90 11.95 -9.63 -2.56
N GLY A 91 12.24 -10.43 -1.52
CA GLY A 91 13.08 -11.63 -1.63
C GLY A 91 12.41 -12.81 -2.35
N GLN A 92 11.09 -12.77 -2.58
CA GLN A 92 10.37 -13.90 -3.18
C GLN A 92 10.70 -14.04 -4.68
N PRO A 93 11.11 -15.23 -5.17
CA PRO A 93 11.50 -15.40 -6.58
C PRO A 93 10.43 -14.99 -7.60
N ALA A 94 9.15 -15.25 -7.28
CA ALA A 94 8.04 -14.87 -8.14
C ALA A 94 7.86 -13.34 -8.23
N VAL A 95 8.05 -12.62 -7.12
CA VAL A 95 7.99 -11.15 -7.05
C VAL A 95 9.15 -10.54 -7.84
N GLN A 96 10.37 -11.05 -7.62
CA GLN A 96 11.55 -10.57 -8.34
C GLN A 96 11.45 -10.79 -9.85
N ARG A 97 10.83 -11.90 -10.28
CA ARG A 97 10.57 -12.14 -11.70
C ARG A 97 9.65 -11.07 -12.28
N VAL A 98 8.53 -10.78 -11.62
CA VAL A 98 7.59 -9.72 -12.04
C VAL A 98 8.27 -8.36 -12.10
N ILE A 99 9.04 -7.99 -11.06
CA ILE A 99 9.78 -6.72 -11.03
C ILE A 99 10.71 -6.58 -12.24
N ARG A 100 11.46 -7.64 -12.60
CA ARG A 100 12.36 -7.62 -13.76
C ARG A 100 11.61 -7.59 -15.10
N GLU A 101 10.58 -8.42 -15.25
CA GLU A 101 9.82 -8.55 -16.50
C GLU A 101 9.05 -7.26 -16.81
N GLU A 102 8.53 -6.59 -15.78
CA GLU A 102 7.77 -5.35 -15.91
C GLU A 102 8.62 -4.09 -15.67
N GLN A 103 9.94 -4.25 -15.48
CA GLN A 103 10.90 -3.16 -15.28
C GLN A 103 10.52 -2.19 -14.16
N LEU A 104 9.98 -2.72 -13.06
CA LEU A 104 9.59 -1.93 -11.90
C LEU A 104 10.82 -1.53 -11.09
N ASP A 105 10.80 -0.33 -10.50
CA ASP A 105 11.77 0.07 -9.50
C ASP A 105 11.44 -0.61 -8.15
N GLU A 106 12.30 -1.52 -7.69
CA GLU A 106 12.14 -2.28 -6.45
C GLU A 106 12.19 -1.42 -5.19
N HIS A 107 12.64 -0.17 -5.28
CA HIS A 107 12.62 0.80 -4.19
C HIS A 107 11.43 1.77 -4.27
N ASN A 108 10.68 1.78 -5.37
CA ASN A 108 9.55 2.67 -5.57
C ASN A 108 8.27 2.04 -5.04
N GLU A 109 7.87 2.45 -3.83
CA GLU A 109 6.73 1.83 -3.16
C GLU A 109 5.41 2.04 -3.91
N VAL A 110 5.27 3.10 -4.70
CA VAL A 110 4.07 3.38 -5.49
C VAL A 110 3.94 2.41 -6.64
N GLN A 111 5.02 2.16 -7.38
CA GLN A 111 5.00 1.18 -8.48
C GLN A 111 4.67 -0.21 -7.96
N LEU A 112 5.27 -0.59 -6.83
CA LEU A 112 5.00 -1.87 -6.19
C LEU A 112 3.57 -1.95 -5.65
N LEU A 113 3.03 -0.87 -5.08
CA LEU A 113 1.63 -0.83 -4.62
C LEU A 113 0.65 -0.88 -5.79
N LYS A 114 0.92 -0.16 -6.90
CA LYS A 114 0.14 -0.26 -8.14
C LYS A 114 0.09 -1.71 -8.64
N ARG A 115 1.23 -2.41 -8.57
CA ARG A 115 1.36 -3.76 -9.12
C ARG A 115 0.79 -4.87 -8.24
N PHE A 116 1.07 -4.82 -6.95
CA PHE A 116 0.78 -5.90 -5.99
C PHE A 116 -0.31 -5.54 -4.99
N GLY A 117 -0.68 -4.26 -4.88
CA GLY A 117 -1.50 -3.72 -3.79
C GLY A 117 -2.95 -4.16 -3.76
N LYS A 118 -3.47 -4.75 -4.85
CA LYS A 118 -4.91 -4.97 -5.04
C LYS A 118 -5.56 -5.77 -3.92
N THR A 119 -4.91 -6.84 -3.46
CA THR A 119 -5.43 -7.75 -2.44
C THR A 119 -4.35 -8.14 -1.46
N THR A 120 -4.73 -8.53 -0.25
CA THR A 120 -3.81 -9.09 0.75
C THR A 120 -4.51 -10.18 1.55
N ILE A 121 -3.73 -11.05 2.19
CA ILE A 121 -4.25 -12.03 3.15
C ILE A 121 -4.60 -11.40 4.50
N ALA A 122 -4.15 -10.18 4.78
CA ALA A 122 -4.26 -9.54 6.09
C ALA A 122 -5.66 -8.98 6.38
N ASN A 123 -6.46 -8.66 5.35
CA ASN A 123 -7.80 -8.10 5.48
C ASN A 123 -8.60 -8.31 4.18
N PRO A 124 -9.94 -8.26 4.22
CA PRO A 124 -10.77 -8.53 3.06
C PRO A 124 -10.95 -7.33 2.12
N PHE A 125 -10.19 -6.23 2.30
CA PHE A 125 -10.36 -5.03 1.50
C PHE A 125 -9.61 -5.10 0.17
N ILE A 126 -10.24 -4.60 -0.88
CA ILE A 126 -9.66 -4.45 -2.21
C ILE A 126 -9.14 -3.01 -2.36
N LEU A 127 -7.93 -2.86 -2.89
CA LEU A 127 -7.33 -1.56 -3.21
C LEU A 127 -7.25 -1.41 -4.74
N THR A 128 -8.14 -0.63 -5.32
CA THR A 128 -8.24 -0.47 -6.78
C THR A 128 -7.49 0.79 -7.19
N LEU A 129 -6.53 0.67 -8.12
CA LEU A 129 -5.91 1.84 -8.77
C LEU A 129 -6.98 2.56 -9.61
N LEU A 130 -7.14 3.85 -9.38
CA LEU A 130 -7.99 4.72 -10.17
C LEU A 130 -7.15 5.31 -11.30
N SER A 131 -7.59 5.10 -12.54
CA SER A 131 -7.04 5.80 -13.70
C SER A 131 -7.45 7.28 -13.63
N LYS A 132 -6.57 8.19 -14.07
CA LYS A 132 -7.02 9.54 -14.43
C LYS A 132 -7.89 9.38 -15.69
N ASP A 133 -9.15 9.79 -15.62
CA ASP A 133 -9.97 10.07 -16.80
C ASP A 133 -9.36 11.20 -17.64
#